data_AF-A0A2A2XTQ8-F1
#
_entry.id   AF-A0A2A2XTQ8-F1
#
_cell.length_a   1.000
_cell.length_b   1.000
_cell.length_c   1.000
_cell.angle_alpha   90.00
_cell.angle_beta   90.00
_cell.angle_gamma   90.00
#
_symmetry.space_group_name_H-M   'P 1'
#
loop_
_entity.id
_entity.type
_entity.pdbx_description
1 polymer ?
#
loop_
_entity_poly.entity_id
_entity_poly.type
_entity_poly.pdbx_seq_one_letter_code
_entity_poly.pdbx_strand_id
1 'polypeptide(L)'
;MLIKKAQAITNSGLPDRLEKLLSLYEKNLLLEVFFIERKDIESLLDLLPAQGDLLQALVSMLPDLRLPEISAATLQKRLEAADALRESNKLALDQSMQEISAELEQLNGARQRIRQVRQLSKSMYQETSAPARLQNWA
;
A
#
# COMPACT_ATOMS: atom_id res chain seq x y z
N MET A 1 -11.10 -15.14 -4.91
CA MET A 1 -12.46 -15.47 -4.45
C MET A 1 -12.99 -14.24 -3.71
N LEU A 2 -13.78 -13.40 -4.37
CA LEU A 2 -14.25 -12.11 -3.85
C LEU A 2 -15.57 -12.33 -3.09
N ILE A 3 -15.61 -11.90 -1.82
CA ILE A 3 -16.75 -12.16 -0.92
C ILE A 3 -17.90 -11.19 -1.27
N LYS A 4 -19.09 -11.79 -1.48
CA LYS A 4 -20.32 -11.14 -1.93
C LYS A 4 -20.91 -10.17 -0.90
N LYS A 5 -21.52 -9.10 -1.43
CA LYS A 5 -22.45 -8.15 -0.79
C LYS A 5 -23.22 -8.75 0.40
N ALA A 6 -23.05 -8.16 1.57
CA ALA A 6 -23.83 -8.49 2.76
C ALA A 6 -25.27 -7.98 2.61
N GLN A 7 -26.22 -8.92 2.59
CA GLN A 7 -27.66 -8.65 2.65
C GLN A 7 -28.11 -8.32 4.07
N ALA A 8 -29.16 -7.50 4.17
CA ALA A 8 -29.75 -6.95 5.39
C ALA A 8 -30.28 -8.03 6.34
N ILE A 9 -29.97 -7.90 7.64
CA ILE A 9 -30.52 -8.71 8.73
C ILE A 9 -30.92 -7.77 9.89
N THR A 10 -32.07 -8.07 10.49
CA THR A 10 -32.89 -7.33 11.47
C THR A 10 -32.26 -7.11 12.86
N ASN A 11 -32.82 -6.16 13.62
CA ASN A 11 -32.35 -5.54 14.89
C ASN A 11 -31.93 -6.44 16.08
N SER A 12 -31.98 -7.77 16.00
CA SER A 12 -31.35 -8.68 16.99
C SER A 12 -29.93 -9.12 16.59
N GLY A 13 -29.48 -8.77 15.38
CA GLY A 13 -28.17 -9.15 14.84
C GLY A 13 -27.11 -8.05 14.87
N LEU A 14 -27.39 -6.90 15.50
CA LEU A 14 -26.48 -5.75 15.50
C LEU A 14 -25.18 -6.03 16.28
N PRO A 15 -25.21 -6.67 17.47
CA PRO A 15 -23.99 -7.10 18.17
C PRO A 15 -23.19 -8.15 17.38
N ASP A 16 -23.86 -9.18 16.84
CA ASP A 16 -23.20 -10.23 16.04
C ASP A 16 -22.59 -9.68 14.74
N ARG A 17 -23.26 -8.69 14.13
CA ARG A 17 -22.77 -8.00 12.95
C ARG A 17 -21.55 -7.14 13.27
N LEU A 18 -21.59 -6.40 14.38
CA LEU A 18 -20.45 -5.63 14.86
C LEU A 18 -19.25 -6.54 15.09
N GLU A 19 -19.44 -7.64 15.80
CA GLU A 19 -18.38 -8.60 16.10
C GLU A 19 -17.72 -9.13 14.82
N LYS A 20 -18.53 -9.53 13.83
CA LYS A 20 -18.02 -10.00 12.53
C LYS A 20 -17.25 -8.91 11.78
N LEU A 21 -17.78 -7.69 11.73
CA LEU A 21 -17.12 -6.59 11.04
C LEU A 21 -15.81 -6.19 11.73
N LEU A 22 -15.78 -6.22 13.06
CA LEU A 22 -14.59 -5.91 13.84
C LEU A 22 -13.51 -6.98 13.64
N SER A 23 -13.87 -8.27 13.72
CA SER A 23 -12.90 -9.35 13.45
C SER A 23 -12.36 -9.33 12.01
N LEU A 24 -13.19 -8.96 11.03
CA LEU A 24 -12.72 -8.77 9.65
C LEU A 24 -11.75 -7.59 9.53
N TYR A 25 -12.09 -6.46 10.15
CA TYR A 25 -11.24 -5.27 10.18
C TYR A 25 -9.89 -5.56 10.83
N GLU A 26 -9.87 -6.21 12.00
CA GLU A 26 -8.67 -6.64 12.71
C GLU A 26 -7.81 -7.58 11.85
N LYS A 27 -8.44 -8.57 11.20
CA LYS A 27 -7.73 -9.51 10.31
C LYS A 27 -7.07 -8.78 9.14
N ASN A 28 -7.77 -7.83 8.55
CA ASN A 28 -7.24 -7.05 7.43
C ASN A 28 -6.09 -6.14 7.87
N LEU A 29 -6.14 -5.53 9.06
CA LEU A 29 -5.00 -4.78 9.60
C LEU A 29 -3.74 -5.65 9.73
N LEU A 30 -3.90 -6.91 10.13
CA LEU A 30 -2.78 -7.86 10.18
C LEU A 30 -2.26 -8.25 8.79
N LEU A 31 -3.16 -8.34 7.79
CA LEU A 31 -2.75 -8.57 6.39
C LEU A 31 -2.01 -7.37 5.80
N GLU A 32 -2.42 -6.15 6.14
CA GLU A 32 -1.71 -4.93 5.74
C GLU A 32 -0.26 -4.96 6.22
N VAL A 33 0.00 -5.32 7.49
CA VAL A 33 1.38 -5.47 8.00
C VAL A 33 2.21 -6.37 7.08
N PHE A 34 1.67 -7.55 6.78
CA PHE A 34 2.34 -8.54 5.92
C PHE A 34 2.64 -7.99 4.51
N PHE A 35 1.72 -7.26 3.91
CA PHE A 35 1.93 -6.69 2.58
C PHE A 35 2.89 -5.48 2.59
N ILE A 36 2.84 -4.65 3.63
CA ILE A 36 3.75 -3.50 3.81
C ILE A 36 5.20 -3.99 3.93
N GLU A 37 5.47 -4.97 4.80
CA GLU A 37 6.81 -5.52 5.01
C GLU A 37 7.40 -6.11 3.73
N ARG A 38 6.56 -6.68 2.87
CA ARG A 38 6.96 -7.28 1.60
C ARG A 38 6.99 -6.30 0.44
N LYS A 39 6.64 -5.02 0.67
CA LYS A 39 6.48 -4.01 -0.38
C LYS A 39 5.53 -4.48 -1.49
N ASP A 40 4.50 -5.26 -1.14
CA ASP A 40 3.52 -5.81 -2.07
C ASP A 40 2.40 -4.78 -2.34
N ILE A 41 2.70 -3.84 -3.23
CA ILE A 41 1.82 -2.70 -3.54
C ILE A 41 0.51 -3.16 -4.18
N GLU A 42 0.54 -4.17 -5.03
CA GLU A 42 -0.67 -4.65 -5.72
C GLU A 42 -1.69 -5.19 -4.71
N SER A 43 -1.24 -6.04 -3.78
CA SER A 43 -2.09 -6.56 -2.71
C SER A 43 -2.62 -5.44 -1.80
N LEU A 44 -1.83 -4.40 -1.53
CA LEU A 44 -2.27 -3.23 -0.76
C LEU A 44 -3.34 -2.41 -1.49
N LEU A 45 -3.19 -2.20 -2.79
CA LEU A 45 -4.17 -1.46 -3.60
C LEU A 45 -5.53 -2.16 -3.62
N ASP A 46 -5.54 -3.50 -3.60
CA ASP A 46 -6.77 -4.29 -3.54
C ASP A 46 -7.39 -4.31 -2.12
N LEU A 47 -6.55 -4.30 -1.07
CA LEU A 47 -7.01 -4.43 0.32
C LEU A 47 -7.51 -3.11 0.93
N LEU A 48 -6.79 -2.01 0.73
CA LEU A 48 -7.03 -0.73 1.42
C LEU A 48 -8.44 -0.16 1.20
N PRO A 49 -9.06 -0.23 -0.01
CA PRO A 49 -10.43 0.23 -0.20
C PRO A 49 -11.42 -0.55 0.66
N ALA A 50 -11.31 -1.88 0.67
CA ALA A 50 -12.17 -2.74 1.49
C ALA A 50 -11.98 -2.47 2.98
N GLN A 51 -10.76 -2.13 3.39
CA GLN A 51 -10.49 -1.73 4.77
C GLN A 51 -11.17 -0.41 5.15
N GLY A 52 -11.12 0.58 4.26
CA GLY A 52 -11.84 1.84 4.45
C GLY A 52 -13.34 1.63 4.61
N ASP A 53 -13.94 0.77 3.78
CA ASP A 53 -15.35 0.41 3.85
C ASP A 53 -15.71 -0.27 5.19
N LEU A 54 -14.85 -1.16 5.69
CA LEU A 54 -15.05 -1.83 6.98
C LEU A 54 -15.01 -0.82 8.14
N LEU A 55 -14.04 0.07 8.15
CA LEU A 55 -13.93 1.11 9.17
C LEU A 55 -15.17 2.02 9.17
N GLN A 56 -15.61 2.46 7.98
CA GLN A 56 -16.81 3.28 7.85
C GLN A 56 -18.06 2.55 8.35
N ALA A 57 -18.19 1.26 8.05
CA ALA A 57 -19.29 0.43 8.53
C ALA A 57 -19.25 0.30 10.07
N LEU A 58 -18.08 0.07 10.68
CA LEU A 58 -17.91 0.01 12.12
C LEU A 58 -18.32 1.33 12.80
N VAL A 59 -17.80 2.46 12.31
CA VAL A 59 -18.12 3.79 12.83
C VAL A 59 -19.62 4.08 12.74
N SER A 60 -20.28 3.68 11.65
CA SER A 60 -21.72 3.90 11.48
C SER A 60 -22.60 3.12 12.46
N MET A 61 -22.11 2.01 13.02
CA MET A 61 -22.88 1.18 13.95
C MET A 61 -22.69 1.57 15.42
N LEU A 62 -21.60 2.25 15.77
CA LEU A 62 -21.28 2.61 17.17
C LEU A 62 -22.35 3.49 17.85
N PRO A 63 -22.96 4.51 17.20
CA PRO A 63 -23.94 5.38 17.84
C PRO A 63 -25.22 4.67 18.29
N ASP A 64 -25.64 3.65 17.54
CA ASP A 64 -26.90 2.91 17.79
C ASP A 64 -26.70 1.70 18.72
N LEU A 65 -25.46 1.43 19.11
CA LEU A 65 -25.08 0.25 19.85
C LEU A 65 -25.36 0.43 21.35
N ARG A 66 -26.27 -0.39 21.90
CA ARG A 66 -26.49 -0.52 23.35
C ARG A 66 -25.91 -1.84 23.83
N LEU A 67 -24.77 -1.77 24.51
CA LEU A 67 -24.11 -2.92 25.12
C LEU A 67 -24.17 -2.86 26.65
N PRO A 68 -24.18 -4.03 27.34
CA PRO A 68 -23.85 -4.09 28.75
C PRO A 68 -22.44 -3.52 29.01
N GLU A 69 -22.21 -2.92 30.18
CA GLU A 69 -20.94 -2.25 30.51
C GLU A 69 -19.70 -3.15 30.30
N ILE A 70 -19.78 -4.42 30.67
CA ILE A 70 -18.68 -5.39 30.50
C ILE A 70 -18.34 -5.57 29.02
N SER A 71 -19.35 -5.68 28.16
CA SER A 71 -19.16 -5.83 26.71
C SER A 71 -18.68 -4.53 26.06
N ALA A 72 -19.13 -3.38 26.56
CA ALA A 72 -18.67 -2.07 26.10
C ALA A 72 -17.17 -1.85 26.39
N ALA A 73 -16.71 -2.20 27.60
CA ALA A 73 -15.31 -2.09 27.97
C ALA A 73 -14.39 -2.99 27.13
N THR A 74 -14.81 -4.23 26.85
CA THR A 74 -14.07 -5.15 25.97
C THR A 74 -14.03 -4.62 24.53
N LEU A 75 -15.15 -4.12 24.01
CA LEU A 75 -15.21 -3.53 22.68
C LEU A 75 -14.28 -2.32 22.56
N GLN A 76 -14.29 -1.42 23.55
CA GLN A 76 -13.44 -0.24 23.56
C GLN A 76 -11.95 -0.62 23.51
N LYS A 77 -11.51 -1.59 24.33
CA LYS A 77 -10.12 -2.07 24.30
C LYS A 77 -9.71 -2.63 22.94
N ARG A 78 -10.62 -3.34 22.26
CA ARG A 78 -10.35 -3.87 20.92
C ARG A 78 -10.24 -2.76 19.88
N LEU A 79 -11.13 -1.78 19.93
CA LEU A 79 -11.06 -0.61 19.05
C LEU A 79 -9.76 0.18 19.26
N GLU A 80 -9.37 0.43 20.52
CA GLU A 80 -8.10 1.08 20.86
C GLU A 80 -6.90 0.29 20.31
N ALA A 81 -6.89 -1.04 20.44
CA ALA A 81 -5.84 -1.88 19.90
C ALA A 81 -5.81 -1.85 18.36
N ALA A 82 -6.97 -1.89 17.71
CA ALA A 82 -7.08 -1.83 16.26
C ALA A 82 -6.67 -0.46 15.71
N ASP A 83 -7.00 0.63 16.41
CA ASP A 83 -6.55 1.99 16.04
C ASP A 83 -5.04 2.15 16.20
N ALA A 84 -4.46 1.61 17.28
CA ALA A 84 -3.00 1.59 17.45
C ALA A 84 -2.30 0.82 16.31
N LEU A 85 -2.85 -0.33 15.91
CA LEU A 85 -2.31 -1.10 14.79
C LEU A 85 -2.47 -0.36 13.46
N ARG A 86 -3.61 0.28 13.22
CA ARG A 86 -3.85 1.10 12.02
C ARG A 86 -2.84 2.24 11.91
N GLU A 87 -2.60 2.99 12.98
CA GLU A 87 -1.60 4.07 12.96
C GLU A 87 -0.18 3.53 12.74
N SER A 88 0.16 2.38 13.33
CA SER A 88 1.43 1.70 13.06
C SER A 88 1.56 1.32 11.57
N ASN A 89 0.52 0.74 10.97
CA ASN A 89 0.50 0.36 9.56
C ASN A 89 0.68 1.57 8.65
N LYS A 90 0.00 2.68 8.96
CA LYS A 90 0.13 3.92 8.22
C LYS A 90 1.58 4.44 8.22
N LEU A 91 2.22 4.49 9.39
CA LEU A 91 3.63 4.90 9.49
C LEU A 91 4.56 3.97 8.71
N ALA A 92 4.36 2.66 8.83
CA ALA A 92 5.16 1.67 8.11
C ALA A 92 4.97 1.76 6.59
N LEU A 93 3.74 2.01 6.13
CA LEU A 93 3.43 2.22 4.72
C LEU A 93 4.10 3.49 4.19
N ASP A 94 4.01 4.61 4.92
CA ASP A 94 4.65 5.88 4.56
C ASP A 94 6.17 5.70 4.42
N GLN A 95 6.80 5.02 5.38
CA GLN A 95 8.22 4.71 5.32
C GLN A 95 8.56 3.83 4.10
N SER A 96 7.79 2.76 3.87
CA SER A 96 7.97 1.87 2.72
C SER A 96 7.86 2.61 1.39
N MET A 97 6.90 3.53 1.26
CA MET A 97 6.74 4.35 0.05
C MET A 97 7.89 5.33 -0.15
N GLN A 98 8.45 5.90 0.92
CA GLN A 98 9.65 6.74 0.84
C GLN A 98 10.86 5.95 0.34
N GLU A 99 11.06 4.73 0.85
CA GLU A 99 12.15 3.85 0.40
C GLU A 99 12.00 3.50 -1.09
N ILE A 100 10.81 3.07 -1.52
CA ILE A 100 10.54 2.76 -2.93
C ILE A 100 10.78 3.98 -3.82
N SER A 101 10.34 5.17 -3.39
CA SER A 101 10.55 6.40 -4.15
C SER A 101 12.03 6.73 -4.31
N ALA A 102 12.83 6.59 -3.24
CA ALA A 102 14.27 6.80 -3.28
C ALA A 102 14.98 5.79 -4.20
N GLU A 103 14.59 4.51 -4.16
CA GLU A 103 15.10 3.48 -5.07
C GLU A 103 14.81 3.82 -6.55
N LEU A 104 13.59 4.28 -6.84
CA LEU A 104 13.19 4.69 -8.20
C LEU A 104 13.98 5.91 -8.70
N GLU A 105 14.23 6.90 -7.83
CA GLU A 105 15.07 8.05 -8.18
C GLU A 105 16.50 7.65 -8.53
N GLN A 106 17.10 6.74 -7.75
CA GLN A 106 18.43 6.20 -8.05
C GLN A 106 18.46 5.47 -9.40
N LEU A 107 17.46 4.64 -9.68
CA LEU A 107 17.32 3.95 -10.96
C LEU A 107 17.15 4.92 -12.13
N ASN A 108 16.37 5.98 -11.96
CA ASN A 108 16.21 7.01 -12.97
C ASN A 108 17.52 7.76 -13.24
N GLY A 109 18.28 8.10 -12.20
CA GLY A 109 19.63 8.67 -12.33
C GLY A 109 20.61 7.73 -13.03
N ALA A 110 20.56 6.43 -12.74
CA ALA A 110 21.37 5.42 -13.43
C ALA A 110 20.99 5.33 -14.93
N ARG A 111 19.69 5.32 -15.26
CA ARG A 111 19.20 5.33 -16.65
C ARG A 111 19.65 6.56 -17.42
N GLN A 112 19.64 7.73 -16.80
CA GLN A 112 20.13 8.97 -17.42
C GLN A 112 21.63 8.89 -17.75
N ARG A 113 22.45 8.42 -16.79
CA ARG A 113 23.89 8.21 -17.01
C ARG A 113 24.16 7.23 -18.17
N ILE A 114 23.42 6.13 -18.24
CA ILE A 114 23.52 5.18 -19.36
C ILE A 114 23.23 5.85 -20.70
N ARG A 115 22.21 6.73 -20.76
CA ARG A 115 21.87 7.48 -21.99
C ARG A 115 23.00 8.44 -22.38
N GLN A 116 23.57 9.17 -21.42
CA GLN A 116 24.70 10.07 -21.67
C GLN A 116 25.92 9.32 -22.21
N VAL A 117 26.29 8.19 -21.59
CA VAL A 117 27.40 7.36 -22.06
C VAL A 117 27.16 6.86 -23.49
N ARG A 118 25.94 6.45 -23.83
CA ARG A 118 25.60 6.06 -25.21
C ARG A 118 25.75 7.20 -26.21
N GLN A 119 25.35 8.42 -25.84
CA GLN A 119 25.51 9.60 -26.69
C GLN A 119 26.98 9.95 -26.91
N LEU A 120 27.79 9.95 -25.85
CA LEU A 120 29.23 10.19 -25.91
C LEU A 120 29.94 9.11 -26.75
N SER A 121 29.61 7.84 -26.55
CA SER A 121 30.13 6.74 -27.37
C SER A 121 29.79 6.96 -28.85
N LYS A 122 28.53 7.32 -29.15
CA LYS A 122 28.11 7.60 -30.52
C LYS A 122 28.93 8.74 -31.16
N SER A 123 29.14 9.86 -30.46
CA SER A 123 29.95 10.97 -31.03
C SER A 123 31.41 10.56 -31.25
N MET A 124 32.04 9.92 -30.26
CA MET A 124 33.45 9.53 -30.33
C MET A 124 33.76 8.53 -31.45
N TYR A 125 32.85 7.58 -31.69
CA TYR A 125 33.05 6.50 -32.66
C TYR A 125 32.39 6.73 -34.03
N GLN A 126 31.53 7.74 -34.20
CA GLN A 126 30.98 8.12 -35.51
C GLN A 126 31.82 9.21 -36.21
N GLU A 127 32.45 10.11 -35.45
CA GLU A 127 33.41 11.09 -35.98
C GLU A 127 34.74 10.46 -36.44
N THR A 128 34.98 9.19 -36.10
CA THR A 128 36.11 8.39 -36.58
C THR A 128 35.83 7.63 -37.89
N SER A 129 34.72 7.93 -38.59
CA SER A 129 34.70 7.71 -40.04
C SER A 129 35.74 8.64 -40.67
N ALA A 130 36.87 8.05 -41.04
CA ALA A 130 38.13 8.72 -41.33
C ALA A 130 37.96 10.06 -42.08
N PRO A 131 38.61 11.16 -41.64
CA PRO A 131 38.73 12.30 -42.51
C PRO A 131 39.44 11.83 -43.79
N ALA A 132 38.88 12.18 -44.95
CA ALA A 132 39.45 11.94 -46.28
C ALA A 132 40.93 12.39 -46.44
N ARG A 133 41.52 13.02 -45.41
CA ARG A 133 42.92 13.42 -45.30
C ARG A 133 43.91 12.25 -45.20
N LEU A 134 43.48 11.03 -44.84
CA LEU A 134 44.37 9.85 -44.86
C LEU A 134 44.43 9.12 -46.22
N GLN A 135 43.60 9.52 -47.21
CA GLN A 135 43.67 8.94 -48.57
C GLN A 135 44.75 9.58 -49.46
N ASN A 136 45.38 10.68 -49.03
CA ASN A 136 46.42 11.37 -49.80
C ASN A 136 47.86 10.89 -49.48
N TRP A 137 48.00 9.74 -48.79
CA TRP A 137 49.29 9.14 -48.42
C TRP A 137 49.40 7.69 -48.93
N ALA A 138 48.94 7.43 -50.15
CA ALA A 138 49.19 6.18 -50.88
C ALA A 138 49.69 6.49 -52.29
#